data_AF-A0A117SMF6-F1
#
_entry.id   AF-A0A117SMF6-F1
#
_cell.length_a   1.000
_cell.length_b   1.000
_cell.length_c   1.000
_cell.angle_alpha   90.00
_cell.angle_beta   90.00
_cell.angle_gamma   90.00
#
_symmetry.space_group_name_H-M   'P 1'
#
loop_
_entity.id
_entity.type
_entity.pdbx_description
1 polymer ?
#
loop_
_entity_poly.entity_id
_entity_poly.type
_entity_poly.pdbx_seq_one_letter_code
_entity_poly.pdbx_strand_id
1 'polypeptide(L)'
;MAQPRTVSASGDLVSRLAAVARIAVRYEQAYDIIDELARMPERYPELFSKLTRVIAKTLSDVERKLNEKKDDTLEKAERGLLMWGRLLEEFLRALDGMSEKERDATLRKFAALALAPSAFTIKVERILRG
;
A
#
# COMPACT_ATOMS: atom_id res chain seq x y z
N MET A 1 23.85 -9.00 25.46
CA MET A 1 23.52 -9.60 24.14
C MET A 1 22.06 -9.30 23.86
N ALA A 2 21.76 -8.43 22.89
CA ALA A 2 20.38 -8.09 22.54
C ALA A 2 19.84 -9.16 21.57
N GLN A 3 18.74 -9.82 21.93
CA GLN A 3 18.04 -10.74 21.04
C GLN A 3 17.51 -9.97 19.81
N PRO A 4 17.58 -10.53 18.59
CA PRO A 4 16.99 -9.90 17.43
C PRO A 4 15.48 -9.85 17.63
N ARG A 5 14.90 -8.64 17.54
CA ARG A 5 13.45 -8.45 17.56
C ARG A 5 12.85 -9.27 16.42
N THR A 6 12.17 -10.35 16.74
CA THR A 6 11.29 -11.07 15.84
C THR A 6 10.14 -10.12 15.50
N VAL A 7 10.30 -9.32 14.44
CA VAL A 7 9.19 -8.63 13.80
C VAL A 7 8.24 -9.75 13.38
N SER A 8 7.07 -9.84 14.01
CA SER A 8 6.04 -10.82 13.65
C SER A 8 5.87 -10.80 12.13
N ALA A 9 5.91 -11.96 11.46
CA ALA A 9 5.84 -12.04 9.99
C ALA A 9 4.64 -11.26 9.40
N SER A 10 3.52 -11.22 10.13
CA SER A 10 2.33 -10.42 9.79
C SER A 10 2.58 -8.89 9.85
N GLY A 11 3.34 -8.42 10.84
CA GLY A 11 3.72 -7.00 10.98
C GLY A 11 4.63 -6.49 9.85
N ASP A 12 5.50 -7.36 9.32
CA ASP A 12 6.29 -7.06 8.12
C ASP A 12 5.40 -6.95 6.87
N LEU A 13 4.48 -7.89 6.70
CA LEU A 13 3.55 -7.92 5.55
C LEU A 13 2.64 -6.68 5.49
N VAL A 14 2.00 -6.31 6.60
CA VAL A 14 1.16 -5.09 6.68
C VAL A 14 1.96 -3.86 6.26
N SER A 15 3.19 -3.73 6.76
CA SER A 15 4.05 -2.57 6.49
C SER A 15 4.45 -2.49 5.02
N ARG A 16 4.78 -3.63 4.42
CA ARG A 16 5.14 -3.75 2.99
C ARG A 16 3.95 -3.43 2.08
N LEU A 17 2.78 -4.02 2.35
CA LEU A 17 1.57 -3.75 1.59
C LEU A 17 1.16 -2.27 1.69
N ALA A 18 1.18 -1.71 2.89
CA ALA A 18 0.86 -0.30 3.12
C ALA A 18 1.85 0.65 2.42
N ALA A 19 3.14 0.29 2.38
CA ALA A 19 4.14 1.10 1.67
C ALA A 19 3.87 1.19 0.16
N VAL A 20 3.38 0.11 -0.46
CA VAL A 20 2.96 0.10 -1.87
C VAL A 20 1.70 0.94 -2.05
N ALA A 21 0.66 0.70 -1.25
CA ALA A 21 -0.60 1.45 -1.31
C ALA A 21 -0.38 2.96 -1.16
N ARG A 22 0.49 3.38 -0.24
CA ARG A 22 0.81 4.78 0.05
C ARG A 22 1.28 5.56 -1.18
N ILE A 23 1.95 4.92 -2.15
CA ILE A 23 2.36 5.56 -3.41
C ILE A 23 1.11 6.04 -4.15
N ALA A 24 0.17 5.12 -4.40
CA ALA A 24 -1.04 5.36 -5.15
C ALA A 24 -2.02 6.27 -4.39
N VAL A 25 -2.21 6.03 -3.09
CA VAL A 25 -3.06 6.86 -2.22
C VAL A 25 -2.65 8.32 -2.26
N ARG A 26 -1.34 8.59 -2.17
CA ARG A 26 -0.85 9.97 -2.20
C ARG A 26 -0.98 10.61 -3.58
N TYR A 27 -0.58 9.90 -4.63
CA TYR A 27 -0.60 10.43 -6.00
C TYR A 27 -2.02 10.66 -6.52
N GLU A 28 -2.92 9.71 -6.31
CA GLU A 28 -4.32 9.77 -6.78
C GLU A 28 -5.26 10.44 -5.77
N GLN A 29 -4.74 10.85 -4.60
CA GLN A 29 -5.54 11.41 -3.50
C GLN A 29 -6.67 10.49 -3.03
N ALA A 30 -6.47 9.17 -3.10
CA ALA A 30 -7.45 8.14 -2.71
C ALA A 30 -7.51 7.93 -1.19
N TYR A 31 -7.52 9.03 -0.43
CA TYR A 31 -7.57 9.03 1.04
C TYR A 31 -8.90 8.52 1.57
N ASP A 32 -9.98 8.81 0.85
CA ASP A 32 -11.34 8.39 1.15
C ASP A 32 -11.47 6.86 1.28
N ILE A 33 -10.85 6.10 0.37
CA ILE A 33 -10.85 4.63 0.41
C ILE A 33 -10.19 4.12 1.71
N ILE A 34 -9.10 4.74 2.12
CA ILE A 34 -8.33 4.33 3.30
C ILE A 34 -9.03 4.75 4.60
N ASP A 35 -9.61 5.95 4.63
CA ASP A 35 -10.41 6.44 5.75
C ASP A 35 -11.67 5.59 5.94
N GLU A 36 -12.31 5.19 4.83
CA GLU A 36 -13.44 4.27 4.84
C GLU A 36 -13.03 2.91 5.40
N LEU A 37 -11.87 2.39 5.02
CA LEU A 37 -11.34 1.12 5.55
C LEU A 37 -11.04 1.19 7.05
N ALA A 38 -10.54 2.32 7.53
CA ALA A 38 -10.30 2.52 8.95
C ALA A 38 -11.61 2.60 9.75
N ARG A 39 -12.67 3.14 9.15
CA ARG A 39 -13.99 3.30 9.80
C ARG A 39 -14.82 2.02 9.76
N MET A 40 -14.81 1.33 8.62
CA MET A 40 -15.60 0.13 8.31
C MET A 40 -14.69 -1.01 7.82
N PRO A 41 -13.88 -1.62 8.71
CA PRO A 41 -12.94 -2.69 8.33
C PRO A 41 -13.62 -3.90 7.70
N GLU A 42 -14.85 -4.21 8.05
CA GLU A 42 -15.65 -5.30 7.50
C GLU A 42 -15.87 -5.21 5.98
N ARG A 43 -15.75 -3.99 5.41
CA ARG A 43 -15.84 -3.74 3.96
C ARG A 43 -14.51 -3.91 3.22
N TYR A 44 -13.47 -4.44 3.88
CA TYR A 44 -12.14 -4.59 3.29
C TYR A 44 -12.11 -5.26 1.90
N PRO A 45 -12.93 -6.28 1.55
CA PRO A 45 -12.85 -6.88 0.21
C PRO A 45 -13.21 -5.88 -0.90
N GLU A 46 -14.26 -5.10 -0.68
CA GLU A 46 -14.71 -4.06 -1.62
C GLU A 46 -13.68 -2.92 -1.70
N LEU A 47 -13.19 -2.47 -0.55
CA LEU A 47 -12.25 -1.35 -0.46
C LEU A 47 -10.88 -1.68 -1.06
N PHE A 48 -10.37 -2.90 -0.86
CA PHE A 48 -9.16 -3.35 -1.54
C PHE A 48 -9.35 -3.53 -3.04
N SER A 49 -10.55 -3.88 -3.52
CA SER A 49 -10.84 -3.89 -4.95
C SER A 49 -10.76 -2.48 -5.55
N LYS A 50 -11.34 -1.47 -4.89
CA LYS A 50 -11.22 -0.07 -5.30
C LYS A 50 -9.77 0.39 -5.28
N LEU A 51 -9.05 0.11 -4.21
CA LEU A 51 -7.63 0.47 -4.07
C LEU A 51 -6.75 -0.20 -5.14
N THR A 52 -7.05 -1.44 -5.51
CA THR A 52 -6.34 -2.16 -6.59
C THR A 52 -6.46 -1.43 -7.93
N ARG A 53 -7.63 -0.87 -8.24
CA ARG A 53 -7.82 -0.06 -9.46
C ARG A 53 -6.99 1.22 -9.44
N VAL A 54 -6.94 1.88 -8.29
CA VAL A 54 -6.11 3.10 -8.08
C VAL A 54 -4.63 2.78 -8.25
N ILE A 55 -4.18 1.64 -7.73
CA ILE A 55 -2.80 1.15 -7.88
C ILE A 55 -2.48 0.83 -9.33
N ALA A 56 -3.37 0.14 -10.05
CA ALA A 56 -3.18 -0.17 -11.46
C ALA A 56 -3.07 1.12 -12.31
N LYS A 57 -3.93 2.11 -12.06
CA LYS A 57 -3.83 3.43 -12.71
C LYS A 57 -2.49 4.11 -12.41
N THR A 58 -2.08 4.12 -11.14
CA THR A 58 -0.80 4.70 -10.73
C THR A 58 0.38 4.01 -11.41
N LEU A 59 0.34 2.68 -11.54
CA LEU A 59 1.37 1.91 -12.24
C LEU A 59 1.47 2.35 -13.71
N SER A 60 0.36 2.45 -14.43
CA SER A 60 0.35 2.90 -15.82
C SER A 60 0.91 4.33 -15.99
N ASP A 61 0.65 5.22 -15.04
CA ASP A 61 1.20 6.58 -15.05
C ASP A 61 2.72 6.58 -14.78
N VAL A 62 3.19 5.74 -13.86
CA VAL A 62 4.62 5.54 -13.59
C VAL A 62 5.34 4.97 -14.82
N GLU A 63 4.81 3.93 -15.45
CA GLU A 63 5.36 3.32 -16.67
C GLU A 63 5.44 4.32 -17.82
N ARG A 64 4.38 5.11 -18.02
CA ARG A 64 4.35 6.19 -19.02
C ARG A 64 5.45 7.21 -18.75
N LYS A 65 5.60 7.66 -17.50
CA LYS A 65 6.63 8.64 -17.13
C LYS A 65 8.05 8.08 -17.27
N LEU A 66 8.25 6.80 -16.97
CA LEU A 66 9.53 6.11 -17.18
C LEU A 66 9.92 5.99 -18.65
N ASN A 67 8.94 5.90 -19.55
CA ASN A 67 9.18 5.92 -21.00
C ASN A 67 9.60 7.31 -21.50
N GLU A 68 9.12 8.37 -20.85
CA GLU A 68 9.55 9.76 -21.14
C GLU A 68 10.93 10.07 -20.55
N LYS A 69 11.20 9.60 -19.32
CA LYS A 69 12.43 9.91 -18.58
C LYS A 69 12.81 8.75 -17.67
N LYS A 70 14.03 8.24 -17.84
CA LYS A 70 14.63 7.30 -16.89
C LYS A 70 14.86 7.99 -15.54
N ASP A 71 14.27 7.45 -14.49
CA ASP A 71 14.39 7.94 -13.11
C ASP A 71 14.34 6.77 -12.13
N ASP A 72 15.42 6.55 -11.37
CA ASP A 72 15.55 5.47 -10.40
C ASP A 72 14.42 5.45 -9.35
N THR A 73 13.87 6.62 -9.03
CA THR A 73 12.75 6.75 -8.08
C THR A 73 11.49 6.11 -8.64
N LEU A 74 11.23 6.35 -9.92
CA LEU A 74 10.07 5.78 -10.62
C LEU A 74 10.25 4.28 -10.86
N GLU A 75 11.46 3.82 -11.21
CA GLU A 75 11.73 2.37 -11.35
C GLU A 75 11.51 1.63 -10.02
N LYS A 76 11.91 2.26 -8.90
CA LYS A 76 11.63 1.70 -7.57
C LYS A 76 10.14 1.69 -7.26
N ALA A 77 9.39 2.72 -7.68
CA ALA A 77 7.94 2.78 -7.49
C ALA A 77 7.23 1.71 -8.32
N GLU A 78 7.58 1.58 -9.60
CA GLU A 78 7.09 0.56 -10.53
C GLU A 78 7.26 -0.85 -9.95
N ARG A 79 8.48 -1.21 -9.54
CA ARG A 79 8.75 -2.51 -8.89
C ARG A 79 7.87 -2.75 -7.67
N GLY A 80 7.65 -1.73 -6.84
CA GLY A 80 6.77 -1.82 -5.68
C GLY A 80 5.30 -2.02 -6.06
N LEU A 81 4.79 -1.26 -7.02
CA LEU A 81 3.41 -1.34 -7.52
C LEU A 81 3.13 -2.71 -8.17
N LEU A 82 4.08 -3.27 -8.93
CA LEU A 82 3.99 -4.61 -9.50
C LEU A 82 3.87 -5.72 -8.44
N MET A 83 4.40 -5.49 -7.23
CA MET A 83 4.27 -6.44 -6.12
C MET A 83 2.89 -6.43 -5.45
N TRP A 84 2.03 -5.46 -5.75
CA TRP A 84 0.73 -5.27 -5.07
C TRP A 84 -0.11 -6.53 -5.04
N GLY A 85 -0.36 -7.17 -6.19
CA GLY A 85 -1.27 -8.31 -6.27
C GLY A 85 -0.82 -9.47 -5.39
N ARG A 86 0.47 -9.81 -5.44
CA ARG A 86 1.05 -10.85 -4.59
C ARG A 86 0.97 -10.51 -3.11
N LEU A 87 1.35 -9.29 -2.72
CA LEU A 87 1.31 -8.85 -1.32
C LEU A 87 -0.12 -8.84 -0.78
N LEU A 88 -1.08 -8.41 -1.60
CA LEU A 88 -2.49 -8.38 -1.23
C LEU A 88 -3.02 -9.80 -1.03
N GLU A 89 -2.69 -10.74 -1.91
CA GLU A 89 -3.08 -12.14 -1.76
C GLU A 89 -2.52 -12.78 -0.48
N GLU A 90 -1.22 -12.58 -0.21
CA GLU A 90 -0.57 -13.02 1.03
C GLU A 90 -1.26 -12.40 2.26
N PHE A 91 -1.63 -11.12 2.16
CA PHE A 91 -2.28 -10.40 3.25
C PHE A 91 -3.71 -10.90 3.50
N LEU A 92 -4.52 -11.08 2.46
CA LEU A 92 -5.89 -11.59 2.57
C LEU A 92 -5.91 -12.98 3.19
N ARG A 93 -5.00 -13.89 2.76
CA ARG A 93 -4.85 -15.21 3.38
C ARG A 93 -4.48 -15.13 4.86
N ALA A 94 -3.66 -14.15 5.25
CA ALA A 94 -3.33 -13.94 6.65
C ALA A 94 -4.54 -13.47 7.47
N LEU A 95 -5.48 -12.73 6.87
CA LEU A 95 -6.70 -12.30 7.56
C LEU A 95 -7.69 -13.44 7.81
N ASP A 96 -7.73 -14.46 6.95
CA ASP A 96 -8.69 -15.59 7.06
C ASP A 96 -8.51 -16.41 8.36
N GLY A 97 -7.30 -16.42 8.92
CA GLY A 97 -6.99 -17.11 10.18
C GLY A 97 -7.17 -16.25 11.44
N MET A 98 -7.54 -14.98 11.30
CA MET A 98 -7.65 -14.05 12.43
C MET A 98 -9.04 -14.03 13.03
N SER A 99 -9.14 -13.77 14.34
CA SER A 99 -10.40 -13.33 14.92
C SER A 99 -10.84 -11.98 14.34
N GLU A 100 -12.13 -11.68 14.39
CA GLU A 100 -12.67 -10.39 13.93
C GLU A 100 -11.93 -9.18 14.54
N LYS A 101 -11.68 -9.24 15.85
CA LYS A 101 -10.95 -8.18 16.57
C LYS A 101 -9.51 -7.99 16.06
N GLU A 102 -8.80 -9.09 15.79
CA GLU A 102 -7.43 -9.04 15.26
C GLU A 102 -7.38 -8.55 13.81
N ARG A 103 -8.32 -9.02 13.00
CA ARG A 103 -8.50 -8.58 11.61
C ARG A 103 -8.75 -7.08 11.57
N ASP A 104 -9.68 -6.57 12.37
CA ASP A 104 -10.01 -5.15 12.42
C ASP A 104 -8.81 -4.30 12.86
N ALA A 105 -8.09 -4.73 13.90
CA ALA A 105 -6.88 -4.06 14.34
C ALA A 105 -5.80 -4.03 13.24
N THR A 106 -5.67 -5.14 12.51
CA THR A 106 -4.71 -5.28 11.40
C THR A 106 -5.07 -4.38 10.22
N LEU A 107 -6.35 -4.31 9.84
CA LEU A 107 -6.85 -3.44 8.77
C LEU A 107 -6.69 -1.95 9.12
N ARG A 108 -7.00 -1.57 10.36
CA ARG A 108 -6.78 -0.20 10.86
C ARG A 108 -5.29 0.16 10.88
N LYS A 109 -4.42 -0.79 11.24
CA LYS A 109 -2.97 -0.60 11.18
C LYS A 109 -2.49 -0.42 9.74
N PHE A 110 -2.99 -1.23 8.80
CA PHE A 110 -2.73 -1.03 7.37
C PHE A 110 -3.15 0.38 6.94
N ALA A 111 -4.37 0.81 7.28
CA ALA A 111 -4.89 2.11 6.89
C ALA A 111 -4.03 3.27 7.43
N ALA A 112 -3.67 3.24 8.72
CA ALA A 112 -2.79 4.24 9.33
C ALA A 112 -1.42 4.32 8.63
N LEU A 113 -0.84 3.18 8.27
CA LEU A 113 0.43 3.15 7.55
C LEU A 113 0.26 3.58 6.09
N ALA A 114 -0.84 3.27 5.41
CA ALA A 114 -1.08 3.69 4.03
C ALA A 114 -1.26 5.21 3.91
N LEU A 115 -1.69 5.89 4.98
CA LEU A 115 -1.80 7.36 5.04
C LEU A 115 -0.52 8.06 5.50
N ALA A 116 0.34 7.37 6.24
CA ALA A 116 1.51 8.00 6.87
C ALA A 116 2.42 8.69 5.83
N PRO A 117 2.96 9.88 6.13
CA PRO A 117 3.83 10.60 5.20
C PRO A 117 5.11 9.80 4.93
N SER A 118 5.59 9.86 3.69
CA SER A 118 6.87 9.26 3.29
C SER A 118 7.59 10.16 2.29
N ALA A 119 8.88 10.42 2.57
CA ALA A 119 9.74 11.18 1.67
C ALA A 119 9.80 10.53 0.27
N PHE A 120 9.80 9.20 0.22
CA PHE A 120 9.79 8.46 -1.04
C PHE A 120 8.50 8.74 -1.84
N THR A 121 7.34 8.64 -1.20
CA THR A 121 6.06 8.86 -1.90
C THR A 121 5.88 10.32 -2.31
N ILE A 122 6.38 11.28 -1.51
CA ILE A 122 6.43 12.70 -1.89
C ILE A 122 7.27 12.89 -3.15
N LYS A 123 8.43 12.22 -3.22
CA LYS A 123 9.33 12.34 -4.36
C LYS A 123 8.70 11.76 -5.63
N VAL A 124 8.07 10.58 -5.54
CA VAL A 124 7.32 9.98 -6.65
C VAL A 124 6.21 10.91 -7.14
N GLU A 125 5.39 11.43 -6.24
CA GLU A 125 4.29 12.34 -6.57
C GLU A 125 4.80 13.58 -7.32
N ARG A 126 5.87 14.22 -6.83
CA ARG A 126 6.47 15.39 -7.50
C ARG A 126 6.90 15.07 -8.93
N ILE A 127 7.59 13.95 -9.13
CA ILE A 127 8.06 13.55 -10.46
C ILE A 127 6.87 13.29 -11.42
N LEU A 128 5.80 12.67 -10.94
CA LEU A 128 4.62 12.37 -11.75
C LEU A 128 3.83 13.64 -12.11
N ARG A 129 3.73 14.61 -11.19
CA ARG A 129 2.99 15.86 -11.41
C ARG A 129 3.74 16.90 -12.25
N GLY A 130 5.07 16.80 -12.36
CA GLY A 130 5.92 17.74 -13.09
C GLY A 130 6.36 18.91 -12.23
#